data_AF-X6FZS5-F1
#
_entry.id   AF-X6FZS5-F1
#
_cell.length_a   1.000
_cell.length_b   1.000
_cell.length_c   1.000
_cell.angle_alpha   90.00
_cell.angle_beta   90.00
_cell.angle_gamma   90.00
#
_symmetry.space_group_name_H-M   'P 1'
#
loop_
_entity.id
_entity.type
_entity.pdbx_description
1 polymer ?
#
loop_
_entity_poly.entity_id
_entity_poly.type
_entity_poly.pdbx_seq_one_letter_code
_entity_poly.pdbx_strand_id
1 'polypeptide(L)'
;MQPPVVAAGTEGGNGFVIDEGHRRVKQAIAAGLKEIAVLVVPRAVDGGAMRSLVTTIAHEQLNPVDQWRAIERLVALGWTEEAIGIALAQSVRQIKKLRLLANVLPAMLDHMAKGDMPDERQLRTIAAASLEDQKEVWKANKPSKGDPQVSWWSVANALAKTRMYARDASFGDNLAQAYGIAWVEDLFAPADQDTRYTMDVDAFLGAQQEWMTQNLPKKGVIAEVSNYGEVKLPPKAERVYGTPKKSDHTAMYLDREGKVKTVHFRMPEAKKKAKGSEAGDAADETIVVSKPRPDVTRKGIEMIGDLRTDALHEALSRAPIEDDTLLALLVLAFAGQNVRVDSGTGCDFRFGGRFGRHAAALFDAEGKFAFGTDTLRIARRYCPAPA
;
A
#
# COMPACT_ATOMS: atom_id res chain seq x y z
N MET A 1 16.59 -43.89 26.61
CA MET A 1 15.63 -43.70 25.51
C MET A 1 14.23 -43.71 26.09
N GLN A 2 13.47 -42.63 25.93
CA GLN A 2 12.09 -42.58 26.43
C GLN A 2 11.22 -43.53 25.58
N PRO A 3 10.40 -44.40 26.19
CA PRO A 3 9.50 -45.31 25.46
C PRO A 3 8.39 -44.52 24.71
N PRO A 4 7.91 -44.99 23.54
CA PRO A 4 6.73 -44.44 22.88
C PRO A 4 5.47 -44.60 23.74
N VAL A 5 4.52 -43.68 23.62
CA VAL A 5 3.25 -43.72 24.35
C VAL A 5 2.17 -44.20 23.39
N VAL A 6 1.38 -45.18 23.83
CA VAL A 6 0.34 -45.82 23.02
C VAL A 6 -0.98 -45.94 23.80
N ALA A 7 -2.09 -45.96 23.07
CA ALA A 7 -3.43 -46.21 23.58
C ALA A 7 -4.04 -47.46 22.93
N ALA A 8 -5.01 -48.11 23.58
CA ALA A 8 -5.69 -49.27 23.00
C ALA A 8 -6.56 -48.88 21.77
N GLY A 9 -6.54 -49.73 20.73
CA GLY A 9 -7.34 -49.57 19.52
C GLY A 9 -8.84 -49.76 19.76
N THR A 10 -9.67 -49.07 18.96
CA THR A 10 -11.14 -49.08 19.06
C THR A 10 -11.82 -50.21 18.29
N GLU A 11 -11.09 -50.92 17.42
CA GLU A 11 -11.63 -51.97 16.54
C GLU A 11 -11.68 -53.38 17.17
N GLY A 12 -11.72 -53.48 18.50
CA GLY A 12 -11.91 -54.77 19.19
C GLY A 12 -10.77 -55.80 19.05
N GLY A 13 -9.64 -55.42 18.43
CA GLY A 13 -8.41 -56.22 18.40
C GLY A 13 -7.37 -55.77 19.43
N ASN A 14 -6.38 -56.61 19.70
CA ASN A 14 -5.21 -56.30 20.58
C ASN A 14 -4.24 -55.26 19.96
N GLY A 15 -4.72 -54.36 19.11
CA GLY A 15 -3.93 -53.33 18.46
C GLY A 15 -3.75 -52.09 19.34
N PHE A 16 -2.62 -51.41 19.17
CA PHE A 16 -2.31 -50.15 19.83
C PHE A 16 -2.23 -49.00 18.82
N VAL A 17 -2.76 -47.84 19.18
CA VAL A 17 -2.61 -46.57 18.46
C VAL A 17 -1.46 -45.78 19.09
N ILE A 18 -0.58 -45.23 18.26
CA ILE A 18 0.58 -44.46 18.72
C ILE A 18 0.13 -43.02 19.02
N ASP A 19 0.22 -42.61 20.29
CA ASP A 19 -0.07 -41.24 20.71
C ASP A 19 1.20 -40.38 20.59
N GLU A 20 2.35 -40.92 21.01
CA GLU A 20 3.63 -40.19 21.02
C GLU A 20 4.79 -41.08 20.56
N GLY A 21 5.76 -40.50 19.85
CA GLY A 21 6.98 -41.20 19.44
C GLY A 21 6.94 -41.84 18.05
N HIS A 22 6.10 -41.32 17.14
CA HIS A 22 6.00 -41.78 15.75
C HIS A 22 7.36 -41.95 15.04
N ARG A 23 8.31 -41.03 15.23
CA ARG A 23 9.68 -41.17 14.70
C ARG A 23 10.45 -42.35 15.30
N ARG A 24 10.32 -42.60 16.60
CA ARG A 24 10.98 -43.71 17.31
C ARG A 24 10.44 -45.05 16.84
N VAL A 25 9.13 -45.16 16.65
CA VAL A 25 8.50 -46.38 16.10
C VAL A 25 8.97 -46.63 14.66
N LYS A 26 8.99 -45.59 13.80
CA LYS A 26 9.53 -45.71 12.44
C LYS A 26 11.00 -46.16 12.41
N GLN A 27 11.82 -45.63 13.32
CA GLN A 27 13.24 -46.01 13.45
C GLN A 27 13.38 -47.46 13.94
N ALA A 28 12.54 -47.91 14.88
CA ALA A 28 12.55 -49.29 15.35
C ALA A 28 12.16 -50.29 14.25
N ILE A 29 11.18 -49.93 13.42
CA ILE A 29 10.81 -50.70 12.23
C ILE A 29 11.97 -50.76 11.24
N ALA A 30 12.62 -49.62 10.96
CA ALA A 30 13.78 -49.56 10.08
C ALA A 30 14.98 -50.37 10.62
N ALA A 31 15.12 -50.47 11.94
CA ALA A 31 16.14 -51.28 12.62
C ALA A 31 15.78 -52.77 12.73
N GLY A 32 14.60 -53.20 12.24
CA GLY A 32 14.16 -54.60 12.27
C GLY A 32 13.84 -55.13 13.68
N LEU A 33 13.57 -54.24 14.64
CA LEU A 33 13.21 -54.66 16.00
C LEU A 33 11.83 -55.31 16.01
N LYS A 34 11.75 -56.56 16.50
CA LYS A 34 10.50 -57.32 16.61
C LYS A 34 9.59 -56.81 17.73
N GLU A 35 10.19 -56.27 18.80
CA GLU A 35 9.49 -55.80 19.99
C GLU A 35 10.10 -54.48 20.46
N ILE A 36 9.24 -53.59 20.97
CA ILE A 36 9.64 -52.31 21.57
C ILE A 36 8.90 -52.10 22.89
N ALA A 37 9.59 -51.56 23.89
CA ALA A 37 8.95 -51.15 25.14
C ALA A 37 8.10 -49.89 24.91
N VAL A 38 6.82 -49.94 25.29
CA VAL A 38 5.85 -48.85 25.13
C VAL A 38 5.17 -48.55 26.47
N LEU A 39 4.74 -47.31 26.65
CA LEU A 39 3.88 -46.91 27.77
C LEU A 39 2.42 -46.91 27.31
N VAL A 40 1.59 -47.74 27.93
CA VAL A 40 0.17 -47.82 27.62
C VAL A 40 -0.59 -46.85 28.54
N VAL A 41 -1.31 -45.90 27.94
CA VAL A 41 -2.11 -44.90 28.66
C VAL A 41 -3.58 -45.08 28.24
N PRO A 42 -4.56 -44.81 29.14
CA PRO A 42 -5.95 -44.76 28.75
C PRO A 42 -6.17 -43.81 27.58
N ARG A 43 -6.96 -44.26 26.60
CA ARG A 43 -7.28 -43.47 25.42
C ARG A 43 -7.96 -42.17 25.85
N ALA A 44 -7.39 -41.05 25.43
CA ALA A 44 -8.02 -39.76 25.65
C ALA A 44 -9.23 -39.59 24.72
N VAL A 45 -10.26 -38.87 25.17
CA VAL A 45 -11.51 -38.63 24.41
C VAL A 45 -11.23 -37.93 23.07
N ASP A 46 -10.17 -37.13 23.02
CA ASP A 46 -9.68 -36.41 21.85
C ASP A 46 -8.70 -37.22 20.99
N GLY A 47 -8.55 -38.52 21.26
CA GLY A 47 -7.62 -39.40 20.55
C GLY A 47 -6.15 -39.02 20.73
N GLY A 48 -5.80 -38.28 21.78
CA GLY A 48 -4.43 -37.85 22.06
C GLY A 48 -3.99 -36.57 21.33
N ALA A 49 -4.89 -35.93 20.57
CA ALA A 49 -4.57 -34.75 19.75
C ALA A 49 -3.97 -33.58 20.55
N MET A 50 -4.50 -33.29 21.76
CA MET A 50 -3.94 -32.23 22.61
C MET A 50 -2.52 -32.55 23.07
N ARG A 51 -2.27 -33.81 23.47
CA ARG A 51 -0.92 -34.25 23.88
C ARG A 51 0.05 -34.14 22.71
N SER A 52 -0.34 -34.60 21.53
CA SER A 52 0.50 -34.48 20.33
C SER A 52 0.84 -33.02 20.04
N LEU A 53 -0.14 -32.11 20.08
CA LEU A 53 0.10 -30.67 19.86
C LEU A 53 1.07 -30.08 20.88
N VAL A 54 0.84 -30.32 22.17
CA VAL A 54 1.73 -29.83 23.26
C VAL A 54 3.15 -30.35 23.06
N THR A 55 3.30 -31.63 22.71
CA THR A 55 4.64 -32.18 22.44
C THR A 55 5.27 -31.52 21.22
N THR A 56 4.55 -31.26 20.13
CA THR A 56 5.11 -30.58 18.96
C THR A 56 5.55 -29.16 19.31
N ILE A 57 4.72 -28.38 20.01
CA ILE A 57 5.05 -27.01 20.45
C ILE A 57 6.30 -26.98 21.34
N ALA A 58 6.46 -27.97 22.23
CA ALA A 58 7.62 -28.06 23.11
C ALA A 58 8.94 -28.34 22.37
N HIS A 59 8.89 -28.98 21.21
CA HIS A 59 10.08 -29.34 20.43
C HIS A 59 10.37 -28.34 19.30
N GLU A 60 9.34 -27.74 18.71
CA GLU A 60 9.45 -26.83 17.57
C GLU A 60 8.39 -25.72 17.69
N GLN A 61 8.81 -24.47 17.45
CA GLN A 61 7.85 -23.37 17.36
C GLN A 61 7.07 -23.50 16.05
N LEU A 62 5.84 -24.01 16.13
CA LEU A 62 4.96 -24.10 14.95
C LEU A 62 4.69 -22.71 14.37
N ASN A 63 4.61 -22.63 13.05
CA ASN A 63 4.06 -21.47 12.36
C ASN A 63 2.63 -21.18 12.87
N PRO A 64 2.24 -19.92 13.08
CA PRO A 64 0.86 -19.52 13.40
C PRO A 64 -0.25 -20.24 12.62
N VAL A 65 -0.04 -20.51 11.32
CA VAL A 65 -1.03 -21.23 10.49
C VAL A 65 -1.18 -22.69 10.94
N ASP A 66 -0.09 -23.36 11.28
CA ASP A 66 -0.13 -24.75 11.74
C ASP A 66 -0.66 -24.85 13.17
N GLN A 67 -0.36 -23.86 14.02
CA GLN A 67 -1.01 -23.73 15.34
C GLN A 67 -2.52 -23.60 15.20
N TRP A 68 -3.00 -22.74 14.30
CA TRP A 68 -4.42 -22.59 14.01
C TRP A 68 -5.05 -23.89 13.49
N ARG A 69 -4.43 -24.57 12.51
CA ARG A 69 -4.92 -25.86 12.00
C ARG A 69 -5.05 -26.91 13.11
N ALA A 70 -4.11 -26.94 14.06
CA ALA A 70 -4.18 -27.83 15.20
C ALA A 70 -5.30 -27.44 16.19
N ILE A 71 -5.48 -26.14 16.43
CA ILE A 71 -6.59 -25.62 17.25
C ILE A 71 -7.95 -25.98 16.65
N GLU A 72 -8.16 -25.79 15.34
CA GLU A 72 -9.44 -26.14 14.70
C GLU A 72 -9.73 -27.64 14.75
N ARG A 73 -8.70 -28.50 14.66
CA ARG A 73 -8.86 -29.95 14.90
C ARG A 73 -9.32 -30.24 16.31
N LEU A 74 -8.77 -29.55 17.32
CA LEU A 74 -9.20 -29.71 18.71
C LEU A 74 -10.64 -29.24 18.93
N VAL A 75 -11.04 -28.12 18.31
CA VAL A 75 -12.42 -27.63 18.35
C VAL A 75 -13.38 -28.65 17.70
N ALA A 76 -13.00 -29.24 16.56
CA ALA A 76 -13.78 -30.30 15.92
C ALA A 76 -13.92 -31.57 16.78
N LEU A 77 -12.96 -31.82 17.68
CA LEU A 77 -12.98 -32.90 18.67
C LEU A 77 -13.75 -32.53 19.96
N GLY A 78 -14.39 -31.36 20.01
CA GLY A 78 -15.24 -30.92 21.11
C GLY A 78 -14.54 -30.11 22.21
N TRP A 79 -13.29 -29.68 21.99
CA TRP A 79 -12.62 -28.79 22.93
C TRP A 79 -13.16 -27.35 22.84
N THR A 80 -13.33 -26.70 24.00
CA THR A 80 -13.69 -25.28 24.07
C THR A 80 -12.44 -24.40 23.94
N GLU A 81 -12.61 -23.16 23.47
CA GLU A 81 -11.51 -22.19 23.35
C GLU A 81 -10.79 -21.94 24.68
N GLU A 82 -11.55 -21.94 25.78
CA GLU A 82 -11.03 -21.76 27.14
C GLU A 82 -10.18 -22.94 27.57
N ALA A 83 -10.65 -24.17 27.33
CA ALA A 83 -9.89 -25.39 27.64
C ALA A 83 -8.60 -25.48 26.82
N ILE A 84 -8.65 -25.09 25.53
CA ILE A 84 -7.46 -25.02 24.67
C ILE A 84 -6.48 -23.95 25.19
N GLY A 85 -6.98 -22.76 25.55
CA GLY A 85 -6.14 -21.69 26.10
C GLY A 85 -5.41 -22.11 27.37
N ILE A 86 -6.11 -22.75 28.30
CA ILE A 86 -5.53 -23.29 29.54
C ILE A 86 -4.47 -24.35 29.22
N ALA A 87 -4.78 -25.31 28.34
CA ALA A 87 -3.89 -26.42 28.00
C ALA A 87 -2.61 -25.96 27.28
N LEU A 88 -2.71 -24.93 26.44
CA LEU A 88 -1.57 -24.36 25.70
C LEU A 88 -0.85 -23.24 26.46
N ALA A 89 -1.29 -22.89 27.67
CA ALA A 89 -0.82 -21.71 28.41
C ALA A 89 -0.87 -20.41 27.57
N GLN A 90 -1.91 -20.27 26.73
CA GLN A 90 -2.14 -19.11 25.87
C GLN A 90 -3.41 -18.38 26.29
N SER A 91 -3.43 -17.05 26.09
CA SER A 91 -4.66 -16.27 26.35
C SER A 91 -5.78 -16.66 25.37
N VAL A 92 -7.04 -16.64 25.84
CA VAL A 92 -8.22 -16.86 24.99
C VAL A 92 -8.26 -15.87 23.82
N ARG A 93 -7.77 -14.64 24.02
CA ARG A 93 -7.62 -13.65 22.94
C ARG A 93 -6.69 -14.14 21.83
N GLN A 94 -5.58 -14.79 22.18
CA GLN A 94 -4.64 -15.34 21.21
C GLN A 94 -5.24 -16.53 20.45
N ILE A 95 -6.00 -17.40 21.13
CA ILE A 95 -6.74 -18.49 20.48
C ILE A 95 -7.74 -17.90 19.47
N LYS A 96 -8.58 -16.93 19.89
CA LYS A 96 -9.52 -16.24 19.00
C LYS A 96 -8.84 -15.56 17.80
N LYS A 97 -7.66 -14.97 18.02
CA LYS A 97 -6.85 -14.38 16.93
C LYS A 97 -6.43 -15.42 15.91
N LEU A 98 -5.94 -16.58 16.36
CA LEU A 98 -5.55 -17.68 15.46
C LEU A 98 -6.76 -18.20 14.69
N ARG A 99 -7.91 -18.33 15.34
CA ARG A 99 -9.17 -18.77 14.71
C ARG A 99 -9.68 -17.86 13.59
N LEU A 100 -9.27 -16.59 13.52
CA LEU A 100 -9.58 -15.71 12.38
C LEU A 100 -9.04 -16.26 11.05
N LEU A 101 -7.99 -17.08 11.10
CA LEU A 101 -7.42 -17.73 9.92
C LEU A 101 -8.39 -18.71 9.26
N ALA A 102 -9.42 -19.19 9.96
CA ALA A 102 -10.46 -20.03 9.38
C ALA A 102 -11.28 -19.33 8.29
N ASN A 103 -11.36 -18.00 8.34
CA ASN A 103 -12.10 -17.21 7.36
C ASN A 103 -11.19 -16.70 6.23
N VAL A 104 -9.96 -17.20 6.11
CA VAL A 104 -9.00 -16.78 5.08
C VAL A 104 -8.93 -17.81 3.95
N LEU A 105 -8.81 -17.34 2.71
CA LEU A 105 -8.67 -18.17 1.52
C LEU A 105 -7.50 -19.20 1.66
N PRO A 106 -7.71 -20.48 1.33
CA PRO A 106 -6.66 -21.52 1.45
C PRO A 106 -5.35 -21.17 0.75
N ALA A 107 -5.41 -20.55 -0.44
CA ALA A 107 -4.21 -20.14 -1.16
C ALA A 107 -3.39 -19.05 -0.44
N MET A 108 -4.06 -18.17 0.32
CA MET A 108 -3.39 -17.17 1.16
C MET A 108 -2.77 -17.83 2.40
N LEU A 109 -3.48 -18.78 3.02
CA LEU A 109 -2.98 -19.56 4.14
C LEU A 109 -1.71 -20.36 3.79
N ASP A 110 -1.62 -20.92 2.58
CA ASP A 110 -0.43 -21.62 2.12
C ASP A 110 0.77 -20.69 1.92
N HIS A 111 0.54 -19.41 1.62
CA HIS A 111 1.60 -18.40 1.60
C HIS A 111 2.03 -17.99 3.02
N MET A 112 1.07 -17.78 3.92
CA MET A 112 1.34 -17.50 5.33
C MET A 112 2.12 -18.64 6.00
N ALA A 113 1.85 -19.89 5.62
CA ALA A 113 2.57 -21.08 6.09
C ALA A 113 4.08 -21.06 5.75
N LYS A 114 4.49 -20.31 4.71
CA LYS A 114 5.90 -20.13 4.33
C LYS A 114 6.63 -19.08 5.17
N GLY A 115 5.93 -18.40 6.09
CA GLY A 115 6.48 -17.39 6.99
C GLY A 115 6.15 -15.94 6.62
N ASP A 116 5.38 -15.71 5.55
CA ASP A 116 4.97 -14.38 5.11
C ASP A 116 3.61 -14.00 5.71
N MET A 117 3.62 -13.48 6.94
CA MET A 117 2.41 -13.24 7.73
C MET A 117 1.95 -11.77 7.66
N PRO A 118 0.65 -11.49 7.41
CA PRO A 118 0.08 -10.14 7.58
C PRO A 118 0.11 -9.69 9.04
N ASP A 119 0.08 -8.37 9.25
CA ASP A 119 -0.11 -7.81 10.59
C ASP A 119 -1.53 -8.09 11.13
N GLU A 120 -1.74 -7.87 12.43
CA GLU A 120 -3.03 -8.17 13.08
C GLU A 120 -4.21 -7.36 12.51
N ARG A 121 -3.96 -6.13 12.07
CA ARG A 121 -4.99 -5.26 11.51
C ARG A 121 -5.39 -5.73 10.12
N GLN A 122 -4.41 -6.05 9.28
CA GLN A 122 -4.57 -6.59 7.94
C GLN A 122 -5.29 -7.95 8.00
N LEU A 123 -4.87 -8.83 8.91
CA LEU A 123 -5.51 -10.14 9.09
C LEU A 123 -6.99 -9.99 9.45
N ARG A 124 -7.35 -9.05 10.34
CA ARG A 124 -8.76 -8.78 10.68
C ARG A 124 -9.54 -8.29 9.47
N THR A 125 -8.98 -7.38 8.67
CA THR A 125 -9.65 -6.87 7.47
C THR A 125 -9.86 -7.98 6.44
N ILE A 126 -8.85 -8.82 6.22
CA ILE A 126 -8.92 -9.96 5.29
C ILE A 126 -9.98 -10.96 5.76
N ALA A 127 -9.95 -11.36 7.04
CA ALA A 127 -10.87 -12.33 7.61
C ALA A 127 -12.32 -11.82 7.73
N ALA A 128 -12.54 -10.50 7.69
CA ALA A 128 -13.87 -9.89 7.66
C ALA A 128 -14.49 -9.85 6.26
N ALA A 129 -13.70 -9.98 5.20
CA ALA A 129 -14.18 -10.01 3.82
C ALA A 129 -14.71 -11.39 3.44
N SER A 130 -15.62 -11.45 2.45
CA SER A 130 -16.15 -12.73 1.94
C SER A 130 -15.06 -13.54 1.23
N LEU A 131 -15.20 -14.87 1.19
CA LEU A 131 -14.24 -15.73 0.49
C LEU A 131 -14.19 -15.45 -1.03
N GLU A 132 -15.28 -14.97 -1.61
CA GLU A 132 -15.36 -14.57 -3.02
C GLU A 132 -14.54 -13.30 -3.28
N ASP A 133 -14.73 -12.25 -2.46
CA ASP A 133 -13.95 -11.01 -2.54
C ASP A 133 -12.46 -11.30 -2.35
N GLN A 134 -12.11 -12.13 -1.35
CA GLN A 134 -10.74 -12.57 -1.10
C GLN A 134 -10.14 -13.26 -2.33
N LYS A 135 -10.91 -14.11 -3.03
CA LYS A 135 -10.46 -14.82 -4.22
C LYS A 135 -10.18 -13.87 -5.38
N GLU A 136 -11.03 -12.87 -5.62
CA GLU A 136 -10.82 -11.88 -6.68
C GLU A 136 -9.61 -10.99 -6.40
N VAL A 137 -9.48 -10.48 -5.17
CA VAL A 137 -8.31 -9.68 -4.75
C VAL A 137 -7.02 -10.49 -4.82
N TRP A 138 -7.08 -11.77 -4.44
CA TRP A 138 -5.91 -12.66 -4.49
C TRP A 138 -5.41 -12.90 -5.91
N LYS A 139 -6.28 -12.97 -6.93
CA LYS A 139 -5.84 -13.09 -8.34
C LYS A 139 -4.99 -11.90 -8.76
N ALA A 140 -5.37 -10.69 -8.37
CA ALA A 140 -4.66 -9.46 -8.73
C ALA A 140 -3.36 -9.26 -7.95
N ASN A 141 -3.30 -9.76 -6.70
CA ASN A 141 -2.17 -9.56 -5.79
C ASN A 141 -1.30 -10.81 -5.58
N LYS A 142 -1.44 -11.84 -6.44
CA LYS A 142 -0.68 -13.07 -6.32
C LYS A 142 0.82 -12.79 -6.54
N PRO A 143 1.71 -13.28 -5.67
CA PRO A 143 3.15 -13.07 -5.81
C PRO A 143 3.69 -13.72 -7.10
N SER A 144 4.59 -13.01 -7.76
CA SER A 144 5.24 -13.41 -9.01
C SER A 144 6.44 -14.31 -8.73
N LYS A 145 6.93 -15.04 -9.74
CA LYS A 145 8.18 -15.81 -9.62
C LYS A 145 9.41 -14.94 -9.32
N GLY A 146 9.34 -13.63 -9.61
CA GLY A 146 10.40 -12.67 -9.34
C GLY A 146 10.36 -12.01 -7.96
N ASP A 147 9.19 -12.01 -7.29
CA ASP A 147 9.02 -11.50 -5.93
C ASP A 147 8.12 -12.47 -5.13
N PRO A 148 8.72 -13.31 -4.27
CA PRO A 148 7.99 -14.31 -3.49
C PRO A 148 7.10 -13.69 -2.40
N GLN A 149 7.29 -12.41 -2.07
CA GLN A 149 6.61 -11.76 -0.94
C GLN A 149 5.26 -11.17 -1.36
N VAL A 150 4.25 -11.36 -0.52
CA VAL A 150 2.91 -10.81 -0.70
C VAL A 150 2.85 -9.42 -0.06
N SER A 151 2.40 -8.43 -0.83
CA SER A 151 2.01 -7.14 -0.23
C SER A 151 0.67 -7.29 0.50
N TRP A 152 0.73 -7.74 1.75
CA TRP A 152 -0.45 -7.91 2.60
C TRP A 152 -1.22 -6.61 2.83
N TRP A 153 -0.51 -5.47 2.80
CA TRP A 153 -1.14 -4.16 2.82
C TRP A 153 -2.04 -3.94 1.60
N SER A 154 -1.57 -4.29 0.39
CA SER A 154 -2.35 -4.16 -0.84
C SER A 154 -3.59 -5.06 -0.80
N VAL A 155 -3.43 -6.30 -0.36
CA VAL A 155 -4.53 -7.26 -0.21
C VAL A 155 -5.56 -6.76 0.81
N ALA A 156 -5.12 -6.34 1.99
CA ALA A 156 -6.01 -5.83 3.02
C ALA A 156 -6.70 -4.53 2.60
N ASN A 157 -6.01 -3.64 1.89
CA ASN A 157 -6.58 -2.39 1.41
C ASN A 157 -7.60 -2.61 0.29
N ALA A 158 -7.37 -3.56 -0.60
CA ALA A 158 -8.34 -3.94 -1.63
C ALA A 158 -9.59 -4.63 -1.05
N LEU A 159 -9.45 -5.33 0.08
CA LEU A 159 -10.56 -5.96 0.80
C LEU A 159 -11.24 -5.04 1.82
N ALA A 160 -10.63 -3.89 2.13
CA ALA A 160 -11.20 -2.91 3.03
C ALA A 160 -12.42 -2.28 2.37
N LYS A 161 -13.63 -2.67 2.81
CA LYS A 161 -14.87 -2.01 2.38
C LYS A 161 -14.88 -0.58 2.93
N THR A 162 -14.77 0.40 2.03
CA THR A 162 -14.87 1.83 2.40
C THR A 162 -16.28 2.11 2.90
N ARG A 163 -16.40 2.57 4.15
CA ARG A 163 -17.68 3.02 4.70
C ARG A 163 -17.97 4.43 4.22
N MET A 164 -19.06 4.60 3.48
CA MET A 164 -19.56 5.91 3.06
C MET A 164 -20.63 6.37 4.03
N TYR A 165 -20.42 7.49 4.71
CA TYR A 165 -21.34 7.98 5.74
C TYR A 165 -22.42 8.89 5.16
N ALA A 166 -23.62 8.86 5.73
CA ALA A 166 -24.74 9.72 5.35
C ALA A 166 -24.43 11.21 5.58
N ARG A 167 -23.67 11.55 6.62
CA ARG A 167 -23.19 12.93 6.87
C ARG A 167 -22.37 13.53 5.73
N ASP A 168 -21.75 12.68 4.92
CA ASP A 168 -20.91 13.06 3.79
C ASP A 168 -21.69 13.03 2.46
N ALA A 169 -22.96 12.60 2.48
CA ALA A 169 -23.86 12.60 1.34
C ALA A 169 -24.41 14.01 1.10
N SER A 170 -24.21 14.54 -0.10
CA SER A 170 -24.86 15.80 -0.51
C SER A 170 -26.26 15.59 -1.10
N PHE A 171 -26.61 14.34 -1.43
CA PHE A 171 -27.89 13.97 -2.03
C PHE A 171 -28.95 13.63 -0.98
N GLY A 172 -30.22 13.85 -1.33
CA GLY A 172 -31.36 13.51 -0.47
C GLY A 172 -31.89 12.09 -0.68
N ASP A 173 -32.91 11.72 0.10
CA ASP A 173 -33.48 10.35 0.14
C ASP A 173 -34.00 9.86 -1.23
N ASN A 174 -34.44 10.76 -2.12
CA ASN A 174 -34.90 10.41 -3.46
C ASN A 174 -33.80 9.76 -4.32
N LEU A 175 -32.59 10.33 -4.28
CA LEU A 175 -31.44 9.76 -5.00
C LEU A 175 -30.91 8.53 -4.27
N ALA A 176 -30.95 8.50 -2.94
CA ALA A 176 -30.60 7.31 -2.17
C ALA A 176 -31.48 6.11 -2.55
N GLN A 177 -32.79 6.33 -2.69
CA GLN A 177 -33.75 5.29 -3.06
C GLN A 177 -33.62 4.88 -4.54
N ALA A 178 -33.38 5.83 -5.44
CA ALA A 178 -33.18 5.55 -6.87
C ALA A 178 -31.97 4.65 -7.14
N TYR A 179 -30.88 4.86 -6.39
CA TYR A 179 -29.67 4.05 -6.47
C TYR A 179 -29.68 2.81 -5.55
N GLY A 180 -30.77 2.59 -4.79
CA GLY A 180 -30.90 1.44 -3.90
C GLY A 180 -29.96 1.46 -2.69
N ILE A 181 -29.53 2.64 -2.23
CA ILE A 181 -28.61 2.80 -1.11
C ILE A 181 -29.31 2.41 0.19
N ALA A 182 -28.91 1.28 0.77
CA ALA A 182 -29.35 0.85 2.09
C ALA A 182 -28.45 1.45 3.18
N TRP A 183 -29.02 2.31 4.02
CA TRP A 183 -28.34 2.88 5.17
C TRP A 183 -28.31 1.90 6.35
N VAL A 184 -27.14 1.69 6.92
CA VAL A 184 -26.91 0.92 8.15
C VAL A 184 -26.51 1.89 9.25
N GLU A 185 -27.15 1.81 10.41
CA GLU A 185 -26.86 2.68 11.55
C GLU A 185 -25.72 2.11 12.40
N ASP A 186 -24.70 2.92 12.70
CA ASP A 186 -23.66 2.55 13.68
C ASP A 186 -24.13 2.89 15.10
N LEU A 187 -24.65 1.88 15.81
CA LEU A 187 -25.21 1.99 17.16
C LEU A 187 -24.17 2.33 18.25
N PHE A 188 -22.87 2.34 17.92
CA PHE A 188 -21.78 2.60 18.86
C PHE A 188 -21.07 3.94 18.63
N ALA A 189 -21.50 4.71 17.64
CA ALA A 189 -20.92 6.01 17.35
C ALA A 189 -21.50 7.13 18.25
N PRO A 190 -20.75 8.23 18.46
CA PRO A 190 -21.19 9.36 19.28
C PRO A 190 -22.55 9.93 18.82
N ALA A 191 -23.43 10.24 19.77
CA ALA A 191 -24.83 10.65 19.52
C ALA A 191 -24.98 12.04 18.87
N ASP A 192 -23.89 12.80 18.70
CA ASP A 192 -23.87 14.14 18.13
C ASP A 192 -23.81 14.15 16.58
N GLN A 193 -23.67 12.99 15.93
CA GLN A 193 -23.43 12.90 14.48
C GLN A 193 -24.38 11.90 13.80
N ASP A 194 -24.65 12.12 12.51
CA ASP A 194 -25.34 11.11 11.69
C ASP A 194 -24.40 9.92 11.44
N THR A 195 -24.71 8.80 12.10
CA THR A 195 -23.88 7.58 12.14
C THR A 195 -24.26 6.57 11.05
N ARG A 196 -25.25 6.89 10.22
CA ARG A 196 -25.68 6.02 9.13
C ARG A 196 -24.57 5.92 8.08
N TYR A 197 -24.31 4.70 7.61
CA TYR A 197 -23.32 4.44 6.58
C TYR A 197 -23.80 3.38 5.58
N THR A 198 -23.24 3.39 4.37
CA THR A 198 -23.43 2.34 3.36
C THR A 198 -22.09 1.71 2.99
N MET A 199 -22.13 0.42 2.62
CA MET A 199 -20.99 -0.32 2.07
C MET A 199 -21.00 -0.32 0.54
N ASP A 200 -22.07 0.18 -0.08
CA ASP A 200 -22.20 0.27 -1.53
C ASP A 200 -21.60 1.59 -2.01
N VAL A 201 -20.30 1.52 -2.32
CA VAL A 201 -19.51 2.68 -2.78
C VAL A 201 -19.99 3.15 -4.15
N ASP A 202 -20.30 2.23 -5.07
CA ASP A 202 -20.66 2.57 -6.45
C ASP A 202 -22.03 3.26 -6.51
N ALA A 203 -23.01 2.76 -5.76
CA ALA A 203 -24.32 3.41 -5.65
C ALA A 203 -24.21 4.80 -5.02
N PHE A 204 -23.41 4.95 -3.95
CA PHE A 204 -23.20 6.24 -3.28
C PHE A 204 -22.51 7.26 -4.18
N LEU A 205 -21.46 6.86 -4.91
CA LEU A 205 -20.74 7.75 -5.82
C LEU A 205 -21.59 8.11 -7.05
N GLY A 206 -22.38 7.18 -7.57
CA GLY A 206 -23.35 7.44 -8.61
C GLY A 206 -24.37 8.51 -8.20
N ALA A 207 -24.97 8.36 -7.02
CA ALA A 207 -25.90 9.34 -6.46
C ALA A 207 -25.26 10.72 -6.23
N GLN A 208 -23.99 10.77 -5.78
CA GLN A 208 -23.24 12.03 -5.66
C GLN A 208 -23.04 12.72 -7.02
N GLN A 209 -22.68 11.95 -8.04
CA GLN A 209 -22.44 12.49 -9.37
C GLN A 209 -23.74 13.01 -10.00
N GLU A 210 -24.84 12.28 -9.87
CA GLU A 210 -26.13 12.76 -10.35
C GLU A 210 -26.57 14.02 -9.60
N TRP A 211 -26.38 14.08 -8.28
CA TRP A 211 -26.64 15.28 -7.50
C TRP A 211 -25.79 16.48 -7.97
N MET A 212 -24.51 16.27 -8.30
CA MET A 212 -23.65 17.31 -8.86
C MET A 212 -24.18 17.80 -10.21
N THR A 213 -24.68 16.91 -11.07
CA THR A 213 -25.28 17.31 -12.37
C THR A 213 -26.58 18.09 -12.19
N GLN A 214 -27.39 17.75 -11.19
CA GLN A 214 -28.66 18.43 -10.90
C GLN A 214 -28.45 19.79 -10.19
N ASN A 215 -27.39 19.93 -9.38
CA ASN A 215 -27.10 21.14 -8.57
C ASN A 215 -25.96 22.00 -9.13
N LEU A 216 -25.69 21.88 -10.43
CA LEU A 216 -24.62 22.62 -11.09
C LEU A 216 -24.93 24.13 -11.13
N PRO A 217 -24.04 25.01 -10.63
CA PRO A 217 -24.21 26.45 -10.78
C PRO A 217 -24.24 26.84 -12.27
N LYS A 218 -24.88 27.97 -12.63
CA LYS A 218 -24.96 28.47 -14.03
C LYS A 218 -23.61 28.70 -14.73
N LYS A 219 -22.50 28.64 -13.98
CA LYS A 219 -21.09 28.71 -14.44
C LYS A 219 -20.26 27.55 -13.86
N GLY A 220 -20.90 26.41 -13.65
CA GLY A 220 -20.32 25.24 -13.02
C GLY A 220 -19.62 24.32 -14.01
N VAL A 221 -18.58 23.62 -13.59
CA VAL A 221 -17.99 22.49 -14.34
C VAL A 221 -17.76 21.34 -13.35
N ILE A 222 -18.10 20.10 -13.72
CA ILE A 222 -17.67 18.93 -12.94
C ILE A 222 -16.22 18.68 -13.32
N ALA A 223 -15.31 18.83 -12.36
CA ALA A 223 -13.89 18.65 -12.58
C ALA A 223 -13.43 17.32 -11.97
N GLU A 224 -12.62 16.58 -12.72
CA GLU A 224 -11.99 15.36 -12.22
C GLU A 224 -10.87 15.69 -11.23
N VAL A 225 -10.69 14.84 -10.23
CA VAL A 225 -9.58 14.94 -9.29
C VAL A 225 -8.41 14.11 -9.79
N SER A 226 -7.19 14.65 -9.70
CA SER A 226 -5.96 13.93 -10.00
C SER A 226 -5.64 12.89 -8.92
N ASN A 227 -4.70 11.97 -9.20
CA ASN A 227 -4.25 10.97 -8.22
C ASN A 227 -3.71 11.56 -6.89
N TYR A 228 -3.40 12.86 -6.87
CA TYR A 228 -2.92 13.58 -5.69
C TYR A 228 -3.99 14.43 -4.98
N GLY A 229 -5.27 14.31 -5.36
CA GLY A 229 -6.34 15.10 -4.75
C GLY A 229 -6.48 16.53 -5.32
N GLU A 230 -5.76 16.85 -6.40
CA GLU A 230 -5.84 18.16 -7.04
C GLU A 230 -6.91 18.18 -8.13
N VAL A 231 -7.77 19.20 -8.12
CA VAL A 231 -8.82 19.39 -9.11
C VAL A 231 -8.20 19.74 -10.46
N LYS A 232 -8.45 18.92 -11.50
CA LYS A 232 -8.10 19.24 -12.88
C LYS A 232 -9.02 20.33 -13.39
N LEU A 233 -8.60 21.58 -13.23
CA LEU A 233 -9.29 22.73 -13.79
C LEU A 233 -9.04 22.82 -15.30
N PRO A 234 -9.98 23.38 -16.09
CA PRO A 234 -9.78 23.60 -17.53
C PRO A 234 -8.51 24.41 -17.81
N PRO A 235 -7.82 24.16 -18.95
CA PRO A 235 -6.58 24.86 -19.28
C PRO A 235 -6.81 26.37 -19.34
N LYS A 236 -5.93 27.12 -18.65
CA LYS A 236 -5.96 28.58 -18.41
C LYS A 236 -6.83 29.07 -17.23
N ALA A 237 -7.43 28.20 -16.41
CA ALA A 237 -8.15 28.64 -15.21
C ALA A 237 -7.20 28.92 -14.02
N GLU A 238 -7.36 30.07 -13.37
CA GLU A 238 -6.71 30.38 -12.09
C GLU A 238 -7.64 30.03 -10.92
N ARG A 239 -7.13 29.27 -9.94
CA ARG A 239 -7.88 28.91 -8.73
C ARG A 239 -8.00 30.13 -7.81
N VAL A 240 -9.22 30.47 -7.42
CA VAL A 240 -9.50 31.61 -6.54
C VAL A 240 -9.52 31.13 -5.09
N TYR A 241 -8.58 31.62 -4.28
CA TYR A 241 -8.45 31.26 -2.85
C TYR A 241 -9.14 32.26 -1.90
N GLY A 242 -9.88 33.25 -2.41
CA GLY A 242 -10.60 34.28 -1.65
C GLY A 242 -12.12 34.22 -1.80
N THR A 243 -12.83 35.26 -1.33
CA THR A 243 -14.29 35.36 -1.48
C THR A 243 -14.68 35.42 -2.97
N PRO A 244 -15.55 34.51 -3.44
CA PRO A 244 -15.92 34.42 -4.85
C PRO A 244 -16.70 35.65 -5.29
N LYS A 245 -16.31 36.23 -6.44
CA LYS A 245 -17.04 37.31 -7.11
C LYS A 245 -18.05 36.73 -8.11
N LYS A 246 -19.07 37.51 -8.50
CA LYS A 246 -20.09 37.10 -9.49
C LYS A 246 -19.53 36.67 -10.88
N SER A 247 -18.28 37.01 -11.17
CA SER A 247 -17.58 36.62 -12.41
C SER A 247 -16.92 35.24 -12.34
N ASP A 248 -16.79 34.66 -11.14
CA ASP A 248 -16.06 33.40 -10.92
C ASP A 248 -16.92 32.18 -11.29
N HIS A 249 -16.27 31.14 -11.83
CA HIS A 249 -16.86 29.85 -12.16
C HIS A 249 -16.68 28.89 -10.98
N THR A 250 -17.53 27.87 -10.87
CA THR A 250 -17.50 26.93 -9.75
C THR A 250 -17.23 25.52 -10.25
N ALA A 251 -16.07 24.98 -9.96
CA ALA A 251 -15.79 23.57 -10.18
C ALA A 251 -16.34 22.75 -8.99
N MET A 252 -17.26 21.82 -9.25
CA MET A 252 -17.65 20.81 -8.26
C MET A 252 -16.85 19.54 -8.56
N TYR A 253 -16.33 18.90 -7.52
CA TYR A 253 -15.55 17.69 -7.66
C TYR A 253 -15.81 16.75 -6.49
N LEU A 254 -15.60 15.46 -6.72
CA LEU A 254 -15.71 14.43 -5.71
C LEU A 254 -14.33 14.13 -5.13
N ASP A 255 -14.15 14.30 -3.82
CA ASP A 255 -12.91 13.97 -3.13
C ASP A 255 -12.67 12.44 -3.06
N ARG A 256 -11.46 12.00 -2.70
CA ARG A 256 -11.08 10.59 -2.54
C ARG A 256 -11.97 9.84 -1.52
N GLU A 257 -12.54 10.58 -0.57
CA GLU A 257 -13.48 10.07 0.44
C GLU A 257 -14.94 10.08 -0.04
N GLY A 258 -15.20 10.43 -1.30
CA GLY A 258 -16.55 10.50 -1.85
C GLY A 258 -17.34 11.73 -1.43
N LYS A 259 -16.69 12.84 -1.03
CA LYS A 259 -17.38 14.08 -0.64
C LYS A 259 -17.43 15.07 -1.79
N VAL A 260 -18.58 15.70 -2.03
CA VAL A 260 -18.63 16.83 -2.96
C VAL A 260 -17.93 18.05 -2.35
N LYS A 261 -16.90 18.53 -3.02
CA LYS A 261 -16.23 19.79 -2.71
C LYS A 261 -16.37 20.76 -3.87
N THR A 262 -16.40 22.05 -3.54
CA THR A 262 -16.53 23.14 -4.51
C THR A 262 -15.28 24.00 -4.51
N VAL A 263 -14.73 24.29 -5.68
CA VAL A 263 -13.61 25.21 -5.87
C VAL A 263 -14.02 26.28 -6.87
N HIS A 264 -13.79 27.54 -6.54
CA HIS A 264 -14.03 28.64 -7.47
C HIS A 264 -12.80 28.88 -8.33
N PHE A 265 -13.00 29.10 -9.63
CA PHE A 265 -11.93 29.42 -10.57
C PHE A 265 -12.33 30.60 -11.46
N ARG A 266 -11.33 31.38 -11.86
CA ARG A 266 -11.49 32.49 -12.80
C ARG A 266 -10.79 32.14 -14.10
N MET A 267 -11.49 32.28 -15.22
CA MET A 267 -10.84 32.32 -16.53
C MET A 267 -10.25 33.73 -16.72
N PRO A 268 -8.98 33.88 -17.15
CA PRO A 268 -8.38 35.19 -17.36
C PRO A 268 -9.18 35.95 -18.42
N GLU A 269 -9.68 37.13 -18.04
CA GLU A 269 -10.34 38.03 -18.98
C GLU A 269 -9.34 38.44 -20.08
N ALA A 270 -9.72 38.26 -21.35
CA ALA A 270 -9.04 38.94 -22.44
C ALA A 270 -9.13 40.45 -22.16
N LYS A 271 -7.97 41.11 -21.97
CA LYS A 271 -7.88 42.55 -21.70
C LYS A 271 -8.75 43.33 -22.70
N LYS A 272 -9.92 43.80 -22.26
CA LYS A 272 -10.65 44.84 -22.97
C LYS A 272 -9.87 46.14 -22.81
N LYS A 273 -9.19 46.58 -23.88
CA LYS A 273 -8.73 47.96 -23.99
C LYS A 273 -9.96 48.85 -24.32
N ALA A 274 -10.26 49.79 -23.44
CA ALA A 274 -11.02 51.02 -23.74
C ALA A 274 -10.08 51.99 -24.49
N LYS A 275 -10.45 52.95 -25.36
CA LYS A 275 -11.70 53.51 -25.91
C LYS A 275 -11.29 54.35 -27.15
N GLY A 276 -12.08 54.39 -28.22
CA GLY A 276 -11.93 55.33 -29.34
C GLY A 276 -12.90 55.04 -30.49
N SER A 277 -13.70 56.05 -30.89
CA SER A 277 -14.75 56.09 -31.93
C SER A 277 -14.31 55.53 -33.30
N GLU A 278 -15.16 54.96 -34.16
CA GLU A 278 -16.37 55.52 -34.77
C GLU A 278 -17.19 54.41 -35.48
N ALA A 279 -18.42 54.72 -35.91
CA ALA A 279 -19.40 53.78 -36.45
C ALA A 279 -19.03 53.16 -37.83
N GLY A 280 -19.43 51.91 -38.05
CA GLY A 280 -19.37 51.23 -39.34
C GLY A 280 -20.09 49.88 -39.29
N ASP A 281 -21.06 49.73 -40.17
CA ASP A 281 -22.04 48.63 -40.28
C ASP A 281 -21.45 47.34 -40.89
N ALA A 282 -22.21 46.25 -40.69
CA ALA A 282 -22.23 45.00 -41.46
C ALA A 282 -21.12 43.92 -41.31
N ALA A 283 -21.67 42.70 -41.23
CA ALA A 283 -21.18 41.42 -41.74
C ALA A 283 -20.58 40.41 -40.75
N ASP A 284 -21.31 39.30 -40.68
CA ASP A 284 -20.99 37.96 -40.19
C ASP A 284 -19.60 37.50 -40.66
N GLU A 285 -18.67 37.28 -39.72
CA GLU A 285 -17.43 36.53 -39.98
C GLU A 285 -17.13 35.57 -38.83
N THR A 286 -17.47 34.31 -39.11
CA THR A 286 -16.87 33.05 -38.66
C THR A 286 -15.76 33.11 -37.61
N ILE A 287 -16.01 32.43 -36.49
CA ILE A 287 -15.05 32.08 -35.44
C ILE A 287 -13.90 31.25 -36.04
N VAL A 288 -12.75 31.89 -36.29
CA VAL A 288 -11.51 31.18 -36.61
C VAL A 288 -10.94 30.60 -35.32
N VAL A 289 -11.27 29.34 -35.05
CA VAL A 289 -10.60 28.51 -34.04
C VAL A 289 -9.13 28.36 -34.46
N SER A 290 -8.23 29.08 -33.78
CA SER A 290 -6.80 28.85 -33.92
C SER A 290 -6.49 27.43 -33.47
N LYS A 291 -6.18 26.53 -34.42
CA LYS A 291 -5.73 25.16 -34.14
C LYS A 291 -4.52 25.22 -33.20
N PRO A 292 -4.55 24.54 -32.03
CA PRO A 292 -3.36 24.36 -31.23
C PRO A 292 -2.32 23.64 -32.09
N ARG A 293 -1.06 24.09 -32.03
CA ARG A 293 0.05 23.44 -32.75
C ARG A 293 0.09 21.96 -32.34
N PRO A 294 0.35 21.04 -33.30
CA PRO A 294 0.40 19.62 -33.00
C PRO A 294 1.46 19.33 -31.94
N ASP A 295 1.10 18.46 -31.00
CA ASP A 295 1.97 18.04 -29.91
C ASP A 295 3.25 17.44 -30.49
N VAL A 296 4.39 17.79 -29.89
CA VAL A 296 5.70 17.36 -30.38
C VAL A 296 5.71 15.83 -30.33
N THR A 297 5.78 15.21 -31.52
CA THR A 297 5.78 13.74 -31.61
C THR A 297 6.93 13.16 -30.80
N ARG A 298 6.83 11.90 -30.36
CA ARG A 298 7.90 11.22 -29.61
C ARG A 298 9.30 11.37 -30.24
N LYS A 299 9.37 11.37 -31.58
CA LYS A 299 10.60 11.66 -32.34
C LYS A 299 11.09 13.10 -32.21
N GLY A 300 10.19 14.07 -32.09
CA GLY A 300 10.54 15.46 -31.82
C GLY A 300 11.09 15.66 -30.40
N ILE A 301 10.62 14.90 -29.42
CA ILE A 301 11.20 14.90 -28.05
C ILE A 301 12.61 14.30 -28.08
N GLU A 302 12.81 13.21 -28.80
CA GLU A 302 14.14 12.60 -29.01
C GLU A 302 15.09 13.59 -29.70
N MET A 303 14.68 14.23 -30.80
CA MET A 303 15.50 15.25 -31.48
C MET A 303 15.81 16.48 -30.61
N ILE A 304 14.87 16.91 -29.75
CA ILE A 304 15.13 17.98 -28.77
C ILE A 304 16.12 17.52 -27.70
N GLY A 305 16.07 16.24 -27.32
CA GLY A 305 17.06 15.61 -26.46
C GLY A 305 18.45 15.63 -27.10
N ASP A 306 18.55 15.20 -28.35
CA ASP A 306 19.81 15.17 -29.09
C ASP A 306 20.39 16.58 -29.27
N LEU A 307 19.57 17.56 -29.68
CA LEU A 307 19.99 18.96 -29.79
C LEU A 307 20.45 19.57 -28.46
N ARG A 308 19.82 19.19 -27.34
CA ARG A 308 20.28 19.61 -26.00
C ARG A 308 21.60 18.95 -25.63
N THR A 309 21.78 17.68 -25.99
CA THR A 309 23.02 16.93 -25.77
C THR A 309 24.17 17.53 -26.59
N ASP A 310 23.92 17.86 -27.86
CA ASP A 310 24.90 18.49 -28.74
C ASP A 310 25.25 19.91 -28.29
N ALA A 311 24.25 20.71 -27.90
CA ALA A 311 24.48 22.04 -27.34
C ALA A 311 25.26 21.99 -26.02
N LEU A 312 25.06 20.95 -25.20
CA LEU A 312 25.84 20.72 -23.99
C LEU A 312 27.29 20.34 -24.31
N HIS A 313 27.51 19.47 -25.30
CA HIS A 313 28.85 19.14 -25.79
C HIS A 313 29.57 20.35 -26.37
N GLU A 314 28.87 21.21 -27.10
CA GLU A 314 29.42 22.45 -27.64
C GLU A 314 29.71 23.49 -26.54
N ALA A 315 28.89 23.55 -25.49
CA ALA A 315 29.15 24.40 -24.34
C ALA A 315 30.36 23.93 -23.52
N LEU A 316 30.50 22.61 -23.31
CA LEU A 316 31.63 22.01 -22.60
C LEU A 316 32.96 22.13 -23.39
N SER A 317 32.90 22.17 -24.72
CA SER A 317 34.10 22.37 -25.55
C SER A 317 34.59 23.82 -25.59
N ARG A 318 33.69 24.80 -25.39
CA ARG A 318 34.01 26.24 -25.39
C ARG A 318 34.54 26.77 -24.05
N ALA A 319 34.19 26.12 -22.94
CA ALA A 319 34.64 26.47 -21.60
C ALA A 319 35.16 25.22 -20.89
N PRO A 320 36.42 24.80 -21.15
CA PRO A 320 37.00 23.66 -20.46
C PRO A 320 36.95 23.92 -18.96
N ILE A 321 36.28 23.03 -18.24
CA ILE A 321 36.18 23.11 -16.79
C ILE A 321 37.56 22.77 -16.24
N GLU A 322 38.14 23.68 -15.47
CA GLU A 322 39.44 23.46 -14.83
C GLU A 322 39.37 22.21 -13.92
N ASP A 323 40.46 21.43 -13.89
CA ASP A 323 40.55 20.17 -13.13
C ASP A 323 40.16 20.35 -11.65
N ASP A 324 40.48 21.50 -11.07
CA ASP A 324 40.12 21.85 -9.69
C ASP A 324 38.60 22.00 -9.51
N THR A 325 37.91 22.55 -10.51
CA THR A 325 36.44 22.68 -10.49
C THR A 325 35.75 21.33 -10.68
N LEU A 326 36.29 20.47 -11.56
CA LEU A 326 35.80 19.10 -11.72
C LEU A 326 35.95 18.29 -10.43
N LEU A 327 37.09 18.43 -9.76
CA LEU A 327 37.36 17.77 -8.49
C LEU A 327 36.42 18.27 -7.38
N ALA A 328 36.15 19.57 -7.35
CA ALA A 328 35.23 20.16 -6.39
C ALA A 328 33.77 19.68 -6.61
N LEU A 329 33.34 19.57 -7.88
CA LEU A 329 32.03 19.01 -8.24
C LEU A 329 31.92 17.52 -7.91
N LEU A 330 33.00 16.75 -8.05
CA LEU A 330 33.03 15.34 -7.66
C LEU A 330 32.84 15.17 -6.14
N VAL A 331 33.50 16.01 -5.34
CA VAL A 331 33.30 16.04 -3.88
C VAL A 331 31.85 16.36 -3.52
N LEU A 332 31.21 17.28 -4.26
CA LEU A 332 29.80 17.62 -4.07
C LEU A 332 28.87 16.44 -4.42
N ALA A 333 29.17 15.72 -5.50
CA ALA A 333 28.40 14.55 -5.93
C ALA A 333 28.40 13.44 -4.87
N PHE A 334 29.53 13.15 -4.22
CA PHE A 334 29.60 12.16 -3.13
C PHE A 334 28.91 12.61 -1.83
N ALA A 335 28.72 13.91 -1.63
CA ALA A 335 27.93 14.43 -0.51
C ALA A 335 26.41 14.33 -0.76
N GLY A 336 25.98 14.15 -2.02
CA GLY A 336 24.58 14.00 -2.40
C GLY A 336 23.95 12.71 -1.85
N GLN A 337 22.73 12.80 -1.32
CA GLN A 337 21.97 11.62 -0.86
C GLN A 337 21.31 10.84 -2.00
N ASN A 338 21.38 11.36 -3.22
CA ASN A 338 20.82 10.81 -4.45
C ASN A 338 21.84 10.08 -5.33
N VAL A 339 23.11 10.01 -4.90
CA VAL A 339 24.19 9.31 -5.63
C VAL A 339 24.57 8.06 -4.84
N ARG A 340 24.58 6.91 -5.53
CA ARG A 340 25.02 5.61 -5.01
C ARG A 340 26.31 5.21 -5.72
N VAL A 341 27.29 4.77 -4.95
CA VAL A 341 28.59 4.33 -5.47
C VAL A 341 28.77 2.89 -5.03
N ASP A 342 28.65 1.97 -5.98
CA ASP A 342 28.85 0.55 -5.73
C ASP A 342 30.33 0.20 -5.97
N SER A 343 30.99 -0.38 -4.97
CA SER A 343 32.30 -1.03 -5.14
C SER A 343 32.13 -2.56 -5.16
N GLY A 344 33.01 -3.26 -5.88
CA GLY A 344 32.92 -4.71 -6.12
C GLY A 344 32.95 -5.61 -4.87
N THR A 345 33.09 -5.04 -3.67
CA THR A 345 33.03 -5.76 -2.38
C THR A 345 31.64 -5.78 -1.74
N GLY A 346 30.59 -5.34 -2.45
CA GLY A 346 29.19 -5.56 -2.03
C GLY A 346 28.68 -4.66 -0.91
N CYS A 347 29.40 -3.58 -0.59
CA CYS A 347 29.00 -2.62 0.42
C CYS A 347 28.32 -1.39 -0.23
N ASP A 348 27.08 -1.11 0.15
CA ASP A 348 26.33 0.11 -0.21
C ASP A 348 26.86 1.29 0.65
N PHE A 349 27.66 2.19 0.06
CA PHE A 349 28.20 3.34 0.78
C PHE A 349 27.37 4.59 0.50
N ARG A 350 26.56 5.00 1.49
CA ARG A 350 25.94 6.34 1.51
C ARG A 350 26.77 7.26 2.40
N PHE A 351 27.53 8.17 1.79
CA PHE A 351 28.53 8.99 2.50
C PHE A 351 27.96 10.22 3.23
N GLY A 352 26.66 10.49 3.10
CA GLY A 352 26.03 11.78 3.44
C GLY A 352 26.22 12.31 4.87
N GLY A 353 26.55 11.48 5.86
CA GLY A 353 26.69 11.93 7.26
C GLY A 353 28.03 12.60 7.61
N ARG A 354 29.16 12.11 7.07
CA ARG A 354 30.51 12.62 7.41
C ARG A 354 31.08 13.58 6.36
N PHE A 355 30.52 13.54 5.15
CA PHE A 355 31.01 14.29 3.99
C PHE A 355 30.42 15.69 3.84
N GLY A 356 29.21 15.92 4.36
CA GLY A 356 28.52 17.21 4.22
C GLY A 356 29.32 18.40 4.75
N ARG A 357 30.09 18.23 5.82
CA ARG A 357 30.95 19.29 6.39
C ARG A 357 32.09 19.72 5.46
N HIS A 358 32.63 18.80 4.65
CA HIS A 358 33.72 19.08 3.73
C HIS A 358 33.20 19.67 2.43
N ALA A 359 32.02 19.26 1.98
CA ALA A 359 31.32 19.87 0.85
C ALA A 359 30.84 21.29 1.17
N ALA A 360 30.35 21.54 2.40
CA ALA A 360 29.94 22.87 2.85
C ALA A 360 31.09 23.89 2.84
N ALA A 361 32.34 23.44 3.07
CA ALA A 361 33.52 24.29 3.04
C ALA A 361 33.91 24.77 1.62
N LEU A 362 33.27 24.24 0.56
CA LEU A 362 33.46 24.68 -0.83
C LEU A 362 32.50 25.82 -1.24
N PHE A 363 31.64 26.25 -0.32
CA PHE A 363 30.73 27.38 -0.52
C PHE A 363 31.13 28.56 0.36
N ASP A 364 30.93 29.77 -0.15
CA ASP A 364 31.05 31.00 0.64
C ASP A 364 29.82 31.22 1.54
N ALA A 365 29.85 32.29 2.34
CA ALA A 365 28.77 32.62 3.29
C ALA A 365 27.43 32.93 2.57
N GLU A 366 27.50 33.33 1.30
CA GLU A 366 26.37 33.63 0.43
C GLU A 366 25.86 32.40 -0.35
N GLY A 367 26.48 31.22 -0.18
CA GLY A 367 26.11 29.97 -0.81
C GLY A 367 26.54 29.85 -2.28
N LYS A 368 27.48 30.68 -2.74
CA LYS A 368 28.13 30.52 -4.05
C LYS A 368 29.28 29.54 -3.96
N PHE A 369 29.48 28.81 -5.06
CA PHE A 369 30.56 27.85 -5.18
C PHE A 369 31.88 28.58 -5.39
N ALA A 370 32.64 28.76 -4.30
CA ALA A 370 33.90 29.47 -4.27
C ALA A 370 34.82 28.79 -3.26
N PHE A 371 35.92 28.21 -3.76
CA PHE A 371 36.83 27.39 -2.95
C PHE A 371 38.29 27.77 -3.18
N GLY A 372 39.10 27.68 -2.12
CA GLY A 372 40.55 27.77 -2.21
C GLY A 372 41.18 26.41 -2.51
N THR A 373 42.34 26.40 -3.16
CA THR A 373 43.06 25.16 -3.56
C THR A 373 43.38 24.27 -2.35
N ASP A 374 43.69 24.86 -1.20
CA ASP A 374 43.97 24.11 0.03
C ASP A 374 42.70 23.50 0.66
N THR A 375 41.58 24.21 0.62
CA THR A 375 40.27 23.69 1.08
C THR A 375 39.83 22.52 0.21
N LEU A 376 40.01 22.62 -1.11
CA LEU A 376 39.74 21.55 -2.06
C LEU A 376 40.62 20.32 -1.82
N ARG A 377 41.93 20.51 -1.57
CA ARG A 377 42.85 19.42 -1.23
C ARG A 377 42.46 18.69 0.05
N ILE A 378 42.06 19.43 1.08
CA ILE A 378 41.60 18.86 2.34
C ILE A 378 40.31 18.06 2.10
N ALA A 379 39.32 18.64 1.40
CA ALA A 379 38.06 17.96 1.10
C ALA A 379 38.27 16.69 0.26
N ARG A 380 39.18 16.72 -0.73
CA ARG A 380 39.57 15.58 -1.55
C ARG A 380 40.23 14.46 -0.73
N ARG A 381 41.10 14.76 0.24
CA ARG A 381 41.79 13.72 1.03
C ARG A 381 40.85 12.85 1.84
N TYR A 382 39.71 13.40 2.25
CA TYR A 382 38.71 12.61 2.93
C TYR A 382 37.85 11.80 1.96
N CYS A 383 37.95 12.05 0.65
CA CYS A 383 37.13 11.41 -0.39
C CYS A 383 37.55 9.93 -0.51
N PRO A 384 36.60 8.98 -0.55
CA PRO A 384 36.94 7.60 -0.81
C PRO A 384 37.71 7.51 -2.14
N ALA A 385 38.86 6.84 -2.12
CA ALA A 385 39.56 6.50 -3.35
C ALA A 385 38.74 5.44 -4.09
N PRO A 386 38.49 5.58 -5.41
CA PRO A 386 38.07 4.44 -6.20
C PRO A 386 39.19 3.40 -6.15
N ALA A 387 38.87 2.19 -5.69
CA ALA A 387 39.77 1.04 -5.76
C ALA A 387 39.79 0.48 -7.19
#